data_AF-A0A7W0P4J9-F1
#
_entry.id   AF-A0A7W0P4J9-F1
#
_cell.length_a   1.000
_cell.length_b   1.000
_cell.length_c   1.000
_cell.angle_alpha   90.00
_cell.angle_beta   90.00
_cell.angle_gamma   90.00
#
_symmetry.space_group_name_H-M   'P 1'
#
loop_
_entity.id
_entity.type
_entity.pdbx_description
1 polymer ?
#
loop_
_entity_poly.entity_id
_entity_poly.type
_entity_poly.pdbx_seq_one_letter_code
_entity_poly.pdbx_strand_id
1 'polypeptide(L)'
;MAERSLEVALKYSGRGVVALNAAGSERSPVAPFAPLFRRAKDAGLRSVPHAGEWAGPRNVWETLEHCMPDRIGHGVRSVEDPVLVAHLAEKEIPLEVSPVSNVATGVYRALSEHPFRVLRDAGVTVTLNSDDPPMFGAWLADVYRAAADAWDYYDDDSLAEIARTGVRASFADDDLKSEILEGIDTWLAEPAGN
;
A
#
# COMPACT_ATOMS: atom_id res chain seq x y z
N MET A 1 0.98 25.11 -2.23
CA MET A 1 1.36 24.05 -1.25
C MET A 1 1.99 22.86 -1.97
N ALA A 2 1.32 22.23 -2.95
CA ALA A 2 1.85 21.06 -3.67
C ALA A 2 3.20 21.29 -4.37
N GLU A 3 3.41 22.43 -5.02
CA GLU A 3 4.71 22.77 -5.65
C GLU A 3 5.87 22.76 -4.64
N ARG A 4 5.63 23.34 -3.45
CA ARG A 4 6.62 23.36 -2.37
C ARG A 4 6.92 21.96 -1.83
N SER A 5 5.93 21.07 -1.79
CA SER A 5 6.15 19.66 -1.43
C SER A 5 7.08 18.98 -2.44
N LEU A 6 6.87 19.22 -3.74
CA LEU A 6 7.77 18.70 -4.77
C LEU A 6 9.19 19.27 -4.64
N GLU A 7 9.34 20.59 -4.47
CA GLU A 7 10.65 21.23 -4.27
C GLU A 7 11.44 20.60 -3.12
N VAL A 8 10.77 20.36 -1.99
CA VAL A 8 11.38 19.69 -0.82
C VAL A 8 11.72 18.24 -1.16
N ALA A 9 10.81 17.50 -1.80
CA ALA A 9 11.06 16.12 -2.16
C ALA A 9 12.28 15.98 -3.09
N LEU A 10 12.38 16.83 -4.11
CA LEU A 10 13.53 16.87 -5.02
C LEU A 10 14.82 17.25 -4.29
N LYS A 11 14.76 18.27 -3.43
CA LYS A 11 15.93 18.70 -2.65
C LYS A 11 16.49 17.56 -1.81
N TYR A 12 15.66 16.71 -1.22
CA TYR A 12 16.09 15.62 -0.33
C TYR A 12 16.07 14.24 -0.99
N SER A 13 15.93 14.17 -2.32
CA SER A 13 16.10 12.93 -3.08
C SER A 13 17.48 12.31 -2.81
N GLY A 14 17.52 11.00 -2.57
CA GLY A 14 18.73 10.28 -2.17
C GLY A 14 19.21 10.55 -0.74
N ARG A 15 18.45 11.33 0.06
CA ARG A 15 18.73 11.64 1.47
C ARG A 15 17.55 11.27 2.38
N GLY A 16 16.96 10.12 2.11
CA GLY A 16 15.80 9.57 2.83
C GLY A 16 14.45 9.82 2.16
N VAL A 17 14.33 10.76 1.21
CA VAL A 17 13.12 10.90 0.40
C VAL A 17 13.24 10.03 -0.85
N VAL A 18 12.29 9.10 -1.02
CA VAL A 18 12.28 8.12 -2.12
C VAL A 18 11.06 8.22 -3.04
N ALA A 19 10.00 8.91 -2.61
CA ALA A 19 8.74 8.97 -3.34
C ALA A 19 7.99 10.29 -3.10
N LEU A 20 7.12 10.64 -4.06
CA LEU A 20 6.09 11.66 -3.91
C LEU A 20 4.72 10.98 -3.71
N ASN A 21 3.98 11.45 -2.72
CA ASN A 21 2.61 11.02 -2.41
C ASN A 21 1.63 12.18 -2.63
N ALA A 22 0.40 11.86 -3.04
CA ALA A 22 -0.77 12.72 -2.92
C ALA A 22 -1.78 12.02 -2.01
N ALA A 23 -2.04 12.61 -0.84
CA ALA A 23 -2.99 12.12 0.15
C ALA A 23 -4.03 13.21 0.48
N GLY A 24 -5.03 12.84 1.28
CA GLY A 24 -6.13 13.72 1.68
C GLY A 24 -7.45 13.33 1.00
N SER A 25 -8.36 14.30 0.85
CA SER A 25 -9.71 14.00 0.35
C SER A 25 -9.70 13.56 -1.11
N GLU A 26 -9.99 12.28 -1.37
CA GLU A 26 -10.14 11.68 -2.70
C GLU A 26 -11.34 12.23 -3.51
N ARG A 27 -12.16 13.12 -2.93
CA ARG A 27 -13.13 13.92 -3.71
C ARG A 27 -12.46 14.92 -4.65
N SER A 28 -11.22 15.30 -4.37
CA SER A 28 -10.44 16.19 -5.23
C SER A 28 -9.78 15.37 -6.34
N PRO A 29 -9.94 15.73 -7.62
CA PRO A 29 -9.32 14.99 -8.71
C PRO A 29 -7.80 15.07 -8.63
N VAL A 30 -7.13 13.98 -8.99
CA VAL A 30 -5.65 13.92 -8.97
C VAL A 30 -5.01 14.54 -10.22
N ALA A 31 -5.78 14.67 -11.32
CA ALA A 31 -5.33 15.17 -12.62
C ALA A 31 -4.54 16.50 -12.55
N PRO A 32 -4.91 17.52 -11.74
CA PRO A 32 -4.14 18.75 -11.62
C PRO A 32 -2.72 18.56 -11.07
N PHE A 33 -2.44 17.44 -10.37
CA PHE A 33 -1.12 17.11 -9.83
C PHE A 33 -0.25 16.30 -10.81
N ALA A 34 -0.78 15.87 -11.97
CA ALA A 34 -0.06 15.08 -12.96
C ALA A 34 1.32 15.68 -13.35
N PRO A 35 1.46 17.00 -13.58
CA PRO A 35 2.76 17.59 -13.89
C PRO A 35 3.79 17.44 -12.76
N LEU A 36 3.34 17.38 -11.50
CA LEU A 36 4.23 17.23 -10.35
C LEU A 36 4.77 15.80 -10.25
N PHE A 37 3.89 14.81 -10.46
CA PHE A 37 4.29 13.40 -10.48
C PHE A 37 5.24 13.11 -11.64
N ARG A 38 5.00 13.68 -12.82
CA ARG A 38 5.93 13.54 -13.96
C ARG A 38 7.31 14.09 -13.61
N ARG A 39 7.37 15.32 -13.08
CA ARG A 39 8.64 15.94 -12.65
C ARG A 39 9.36 15.16 -11.55
N ALA A 40 8.62 14.57 -10.61
CA ALA A 40 9.18 13.72 -9.57
C ALA A 40 9.81 12.46 -10.17
N LYS A 41 9.09 11.76 -11.06
CA LYS A 41 9.58 10.55 -11.74
C LYS A 41 10.77 10.86 -12.67
N ASP A 42 10.73 11.96 -13.41
CA ASP A 42 11.85 12.42 -14.26
C ASP A 42 13.13 12.67 -13.43
N ALA A 43 12.98 12.99 -12.14
CA ALA A 43 14.08 13.17 -11.19
C ALA A 43 14.42 11.90 -10.38
N GLY A 44 13.83 10.75 -10.72
CA GLY A 44 14.11 9.46 -10.09
C GLY A 44 13.33 9.15 -8.80
N LEU A 45 12.39 10.00 -8.39
CA LEU A 45 11.48 9.69 -7.27
C LEU A 45 10.37 8.75 -7.74
N ARG A 46 9.88 7.91 -6.83
CA ARG A 46 8.71 7.06 -7.04
C ARG A 46 7.40 7.84 -6.90
N SER A 47 6.33 7.30 -7.46
CA SER A 47 4.96 7.83 -7.39
C SER A 47 4.10 6.92 -6.52
N VAL A 48 3.57 7.42 -5.40
CA VAL A 48 2.75 6.63 -4.45
C VAL A 48 1.48 7.36 -4.00
N PRO A 49 0.62 7.84 -4.92
CA PRO A 49 -0.63 8.52 -4.57
C PRO A 49 -1.63 7.61 -3.85
N HIS A 50 -2.47 8.19 -3.00
CA HIS A 50 -3.69 7.54 -2.50
C HIS A 50 -4.74 7.51 -3.62
N ALA A 51 -5.43 6.38 -3.75
CA ALA A 51 -6.59 6.26 -4.60
C ALA A 51 -7.47 5.09 -4.19
N GLY A 52 -8.78 5.20 -4.43
CA GLY A 52 -9.71 4.10 -4.23
C GLY A 52 -9.90 3.67 -2.78
N GLU A 53 -9.64 4.55 -1.82
CA GLU A 53 -10.03 4.34 -0.42
C GLU A 53 -11.51 4.70 -0.21
N TRP A 54 -11.82 5.99 -0.37
CA TRP A 54 -13.15 6.56 -0.21
C TRP A 54 -13.85 6.70 -1.56
N ALA A 55 -13.09 7.07 -2.59
CA ALA A 55 -13.53 7.06 -3.96
C ALA A 55 -13.55 5.63 -4.53
N GLY A 56 -14.20 5.43 -5.68
CA GLY A 56 -14.32 4.12 -6.31
C GLY A 56 -13.24 3.86 -7.38
N PRO A 57 -13.39 2.76 -8.15
CA PRO A 57 -12.45 2.34 -9.21
C PRO A 57 -12.08 3.44 -10.21
N ARG A 58 -13.01 4.35 -10.54
CA ARG A 58 -12.73 5.47 -11.44
C ARG A 58 -11.57 6.34 -10.96
N ASN A 59 -11.49 6.61 -9.66
CA ASN A 59 -10.40 7.40 -9.10
C ASN A 59 -9.05 6.67 -9.20
N VAL A 60 -9.05 5.33 -9.11
CA VAL A 60 -7.86 4.51 -9.33
C VAL A 60 -7.42 4.58 -10.79
N TRP A 61 -8.35 4.46 -11.75
CA TRP A 61 -8.05 4.65 -13.18
C TRP A 61 -7.47 6.02 -13.51
N GLU A 62 -8.08 7.10 -12.99
CA GLU A 62 -7.57 8.46 -13.16
C GLU A 62 -6.16 8.61 -12.55
N THR A 63 -5.90 7.95 -11.41
CA THR A 63 -4.58 7.91 -10.79
C THR A 63 -3.56 7.15 -11.62
N LEU A 64 -3.94 5.98 -12.18
CA LEU A 64 -3.10 5.22 -13.10
C LEU A 64 -2.70 6.07 -14.32
N GLU A 65 -3.67 6.78 -14.91
CA GLU A 65 -3.45 7.64 -16.08
C GLU A 65 -2.56 8.85 -15.79
N HIS A 66 -2.81 9.54 -14.68
CA HIS A 66 -2.22 10.85 -14.44
C HIS A 66 -0.95 10.83 -13.58
N CYS A 67 -0.85 9.87 -12.66
CA CYS A 67 0.25 9.81 -11.68
C CYS A 67 1.24 8.69 -11.98
N MET A 68 0.90 7.72 -12.83
CA MET A 68 1.74 6.56 -13.16
C MET A 68 2.33 5.93 -11.88
N PRO A 69 1.47 5.51 -10.94
CA PRO A 69 1.87 5.06 -9.62
C PRO A 69 2.81 3.86 -9.71
N ASP A 70 3.88 3.89 -8.92
CA ASP A 70 4.69 2.71 -8.62
C ASP A 70 4.02 1.86 -7.52
N ARG A 71 3.20 2.48 -6.65
CA ARG A 71 2.26 1.85 -5.69
C ARG A 71 1.05 2.76 -5.48
N ILE A 72 -0.04 2.21 -4.96
CA ILE A 72 -1.26 2.97 -4.65
C ILE A 72 -1.56 2.86 -3.16
N GLY A 73 -1.71 4.01 -2.50
CA GLY A 73 -2.23 4.10 -1.13
C GLY A 73 -3.68 3.61 -1.07
N HIS A 74 -3.96 2.63 -0.22
CA HIS A 74 -5.21 1.90 -0.10
C HIS A 74 -5.58 1.08 -1.35
N GLY A 75 -6.32 1.64 -2.31
CA GLY A 75 -6.81 0.93 -3.49
C GLY A 75 -7.89 -0.12 -3.21
N VAL A 76 -8.43 -0.19 -1.99
CA VAL A 76 -9.35 -1.25 -1.52
C VAL A 76 -10.63 -1.35 -2.37
N ARG A 77 -11.16 -0.21 -2.83
CA ARG A 77 -12.36 -0.19 -3.67
C ARG A 77 -12.11 -0.57 -5.13
N SER A 78 -10.86 -0.90 -5.51
CA SER A 78 -10.56 -1.49 -6.83
C SER A 78 -11.30 -2.81 -7.04
N VAL A 79 -11.61 -3.53 -5.96
CA VAL A 79 -12.37 -4.79 -5.97
C VAL A 79 -13.74 -4.70 -6.66
N GLU A 80 -14.30 -3.49 -6.77
CA GLU A 80 -15.59 -3.21 -7.40
C GLU A 80 -15.53 -3.25 -8.95
N ASP A 81 -14.33 -3.28 -9.54
CA ASP A 81 -14.10 -3.32 -10.98
C ASP A 81 -13.15 -4.48 -11.35
N PRO A 82 -13.67 -5.61 -11.86
CA PRO A 82 -12.85 -6.76 -12.24
C PRO A 82 -11.80 -6.46 -13.31
N VAL A 83 -12.03 -5.47 -14.19
CA VAL A 83 -11.06 -5.08 -15.23
C VAL A 83 -9.89 -4.35 -14.58
N LEU A 84 -10.18 -3.49 -13.60
CA LEU A 84 -9.14 -2.81 -12.82
C LEU A 84 -8.33 -3.81 -11.99
N VAL A 85 -8.98 -4.78 -11.34
CA VAL A 85 -8.30 -5.85 -10.58
C VAL A 85 -7.33 -6.61 -11.49
N ALA A 86 -7.80 -7.04 -12.66
CA ALA A 86 -6.95 -7.74 -13.63
C ALA A 86 -5.77 -6.87 -14.10
N HIS A 87 -6.00 -5.58 -14.35
CA HIS A 87 -4.95 -4.65 -14.73
C HIS A 87 -3.89 -4.46 -13.65
N LEU A 88 -4.30 -4.28 -12.39
CA LEU A 88 -3.39 -4.11 -11.26
C LEU A 88 -2.54 -5.37 -11.04
N ALA A 89 -3.13 -6.55 -11.18
CA ALA A 89 -2.41 -7.83 -11.12
C ALA A 89 -1.41 -7.97 -12.29
N GLU A 90 -1.84 -7.73 -13.53
CA GLU A 90 -1.00 -7.85 -14.73
C GLU A 90 0.19 -6.88 -14.69
N LYS A 91 0.00 -5.67 -14.16
CA LYS A 91 1.04 -4.65 -14.05
C LYS A 91 1.83 -4.72 -12.74
N GLU A 92 1.49 -5.67 -11.88
CA GLU A 92 2.09 -5.87 -10.55
C GLU A 92 2.13 -4.58 -9.70
N ILE A 93 1.10 -3.73 -9.81
CA ILE A 93 1.03 -2.45 -9.09
C ILE A 93 0.56 -2.71 -7.66
N PRO A 94 1.43 -2.54 -6.63
CA PRO A 94 1.06 -2.86 -5.25
C PRO A 94 0.00 -1.92 -4.68
N LEU A 95 -0.94 -2.50 -3.93
CA LEU A 95 -1.92 -1.79 -3.12
C LEU A 95 -1.48 -1.78 -1.64
N GLU A 96 -1.29 -0.60 -1.07
CA GLU A 96 -0.92 -0.39 0.32
C GLU A 96 -2.18 -0.33 1.20
N VAL A 97 -2.74 -1.48 1.58
CA VAL A 97 -4.01 -1.49 2.33
C VAL A 97 -3.80 -1.31 3.83
N SER A 98 -4.79 -0.72 4.48
CA SER A 98 -4.76 -0.39 5.90
C SER A 98 -6.10 -0.77 6.55
N PRO A 99 -6.37 -2.07 6.78
CA PRO A 99 -7.72 -2.55 7.07
C PRO A 99 -8.28 -2.01 8.39
N VAL A 100 -7.44 -1.84 9.42
CA VAL A 100 -7.87 -1.23 10.70
C VAL A 100 -8.27 0.24 10.50
N SER A 101 -7.48 1.00 9.72
CA SER A 101 -7.83 2.36 9.32
C SER A 101 -9.14 2.38 8.54
N ASN A 102 -9.29 1.53 7.52
CA ASN A 102 -10.50 1.52 6.68
C ASN A 102 -11.78 1.18 7.46
N VAL A 103 -11.68 0.38 8.53
CA VAL A 103 -12.81 0.15 9.46
C VAL A 103 -13.03 1.36 10.36
N ALA A 104 -11.96 1.91 10.96
CA ALA A 104 -12.04 3.04 11.89
C ALA A 104 -12.55 4.32 11.22
N THR A 105 -12.24 4.52 9.94
CA THR A 105 -12.69 5.65 9.13
C THR A 105 -14.09 5.42 8.53
N GLY A 106 -14.59 4.18 8.51
CA GLY A 106 -15.94 3.82 8.07
C GLY A 106 -16.07 3.47 6.58
N VAL A 107 -14.94 3.19 5.90
CA VAL A 107 -14.92 2.66 4.53
C VAL A 107 -15.50 1.24 4.48
N TYR A 108 -15.16 0.41 5.45
CA TYR A 108 -15.77 -0.91 5.69
C TYR A 108 -16.38 -0.97 7.09
N ARG A 109 -17.41 -1.80 7.29
CA ARG A 109 -18.06 -1.89 8.62
C ARG A 109 -17.30 -2.78 9.58
N ALA A 110 -16.62 -3.79 9.06
CA ALA A 110 -15.86 -4.77 9.82
C ALA A 110 -14.69 -5.29 8.99
N LEU A 111 -13.66 -5.81 9.67
CA LEU A 111 -12.49 -6.41 9.01
C LEU A 111 -12.88 -7.59 8.12
N SER A 112 -13.90 -8.37 8.49
CA SER A 112 -14.41 -9.50 7.70
C SER A 112 -15.00 -9.10 6.34
N GLU A 113 -15.39 -7.83 6.17
CA GLU A 113 -15.88 -7.28 4.90
C GLU A 113 -14.75 -6.70 4.02
N HIS A 114 -13.53 -6.60 4.57
CA HIS A 114 -12.40 -5.96 3.89
C HIS A 114 -11.90 -6.81 2.71
N PRO A 115 -11.65 -6.22 1.52
CA PRO A 115 -11.40 -6.97 0.28
C PRO A 115 -9.96 -7.48 0.14
N PHE A 116 -9.18 -7.51 1.22
CA PHE A 116 -7.76 -7.90 1.18
C PHE A 116 -7.58 -9.28 0.56
N ARG A 117 -8.35 -10.27 1.02
CA ARG A 117 -8.34 -11.64 0.47
C ARG A 117 -8.71 -11.65 -1.00
N VAL A 118 -9.82 -11.01 -1.33
CA VAL A 118 -10.35 -11.00 -2.71
C VAL A 118 -9.34 -10.42 -3.70
N LEU A 119 -8.68 -9.32 -3.34
CA LEU A 119 -7.65 -8.70 -4.17
C LEU A 119 -6.40 -9.59 -4.29
N ARG A 120 -5.92 -10.14 -3.18
CA ARG A 120 -4.75 -11.03 -3.15
C ARG A 120 -5.00 -12.31 -3.96
N ASP A 121 -6.15 -12.96 -3.78
CA ASP A 121 -6.52 -14.21 -4.45
C ASP A 121 -6.72 -13.99 -5.97
N ALA A 122 -7.04 -12.77 -6.38
CA ALA A 122 -7.09 -12.35 -7.78
C ALA A 122 -5.70 -12.04 -8.39
N GLY A 123 -4.62 -12.20 -7.62
CA GLY A 123 -3.24 -11.99 -8.09
C GLY A 123 -2.74 -10.55 -7.94
N VAL A 124 -3.49 -9.66 -7.28
CA VAL A 124 -3.00 -8.30 -6.99
C VAL A 124 -1.96 -8.37 -5.88
N THR A 125 -0.85 -7.65 -6.04
CA THR A 125 0.12 -7.45 -4.96
C THR A 125 -0.50 -6.54 -3.90
N VAL A 126 -0.76 -7.07 -2.70
CA VAL A 126 -1.38 -6.32 -1.60
C VAL A 126 -0.49 -6.38 -0.37
N THR A 127 -0.20 -5.21 0.23
CA THR A 127 0.58 -5.10 1.47
C THR A 127 -0.29 -4.67 2.65
N LEU A 128 0.10 -5.04 3.86
CA LEU A 128 -0.65 -4.73 5.09
C LEU A 128 0.04 -3.61 5.87
N ASN A 129 -0.68 -2.52 6.16
CA ASN A 129 -0.12 -1.30 6.74
C ASN A 129 -1.00 -0.76 7.88
N SER A 130 -0.42 0.08 8.74
CA SER A 130 -1.09 0.66 9.91
C SER A 130 -1.72 2.03 9.67
N ASP A 131 -1.37 2.69 8.58
CA ASP A 131 -1.77 4.07 8.27
C ASP A 131 -1.30 5.06 9.35
N ASP A 132 -2.20 5.54 10.21
CA ASP A 132 -1.92 6.44 11.33
C ASP A 132 -2.05 5.72 12.70
N PRO A 133 -1.06 4.93 13.16
CA PRO A 133 -1.14 4.17 14.42
C PRO A 133 -1.62 4.97 15.64
N PRO A 134 -1.16 6.22 15.88
CA PRO A 134 -1.63 7.00 17.02
C PRO A 134 -3.11 7.38 16.93
N MET A 135 -3.67 7.50 15.72
CA MET A 135 -5.06 7.85 15.50
C MET A 135 -5.99 6.64 15.66
N PHE A 136 -5.56 5.47 15.19
CA PHE A 136 -6.37 4.25 15.17
C PHE A 136 -6.08 3.28 16.33
N GLY A 137 -5.03 3.54 17.12
CA GLY A 137 -4.66 2.71 18.26
C GLY A 137 -4.13 1.33 17.88
N ALA A 138 -3.65 1.15 16.64
CA ALA A 138 -3.14 -0.11 16.13
C ALA A 138 -1.79 0.10 15.42
N TRP A 139 -0.73 -0.47 15.99
CA TRP A 139 0.57 -0.55 15.34
C TRP A 139 0.61 -1.74 14.39
N LEU A 140 1.67 -1.85 13.58
CA LEU A 140 1.76 -2.88 12.55
C LEU A 140 1.51 -4.30 13.07
N ALA A 141 2.08 -4.67 14.22
CA ALA A 141 1.85 -5.99 14.83
C ALA A 141 0.38 -6.20 15.22
N ASP A 142 -0.32 -5.15 15.67
CA ASP A 142 -1.75 -5.22 16.00
C ASP A 142 -2.60 -5.39 14.74
N VAL A 143 -2.21 -4.75 13.63
CA VAL A 143 -2.85 -4.92 12.33
C VAL A 143 -2.69 -6.35 11.82
N TYR A 144 -1.51 -6.95 11.94
CA TYR A 144 -1.27 -8.35 11.57
C TYR A 144 -2.12 -9.30 12.42
N ARG A 145 -2.19 -9.09 13.75
CA ARG A 145 -3.06 -9.90 14.64
C ARG A 145 -4.53 -9.76 14.27
N ALA A 146 -5.01 -8.53 14.07
CA ALA A 146 -6.40 -8.28 13.72
C ALA A 146 -6.77 -8.87 12.34
N ALA A 147 -5.86 -8.82 11.38
CA ALA A 147 -6.00 -9.44 10.07
C ALA A 147 -6.03 -10.97 10.16
N ALA A 148 -5.11 -11.56 10.93
CA ALA A 148 -5.10 -12.99 11.22
C ALA A 148 -6.44 -13.44 11.81
N ASP A 149 -6.92 -12.67 12.79
CA ASP A 149 -8.15 -12.94 13.51
C ASP A 149 -9.42 -12.85 12.65
N ALA A 150 -9.54 -11.77 11.87
CA ALA A 150 -10.76 -11.49 11.13
C ALA A 150 -10.93 -12.35 9.89
N TRP A 151 -9.82 -12.85 9.35
CA TRP A 151 -9.83 -13.49 8.05
C TRP A 151 -9.74 -15.00 8.11
N ASP A 152 -9.36 -15.60 9.25
CA ASP A 152 -8.97 -17.02 9.37
C ASP A 152 -7.58 -17.25 8.72
N TYR A 153 -6.62 -16.34 8.99
CA TYR A 153 -5.24 -16.34 8.47
C TYR A 153 -4.30 -16.57 9.66
N TYR A 154 -4.13 -17.81 10.10
CA TYR A 154 -3.50 -18.08 11.40
C TYR A 154 -2.19 -18.86 11.34
N ASP A 155 -1.71 -19.27 10.17
CA ASP A 155 -0.39 -19.89 10.07
C ASP A 155 0.72 -18.86 9.87
N ASP A 156 1.88 -19.17 10.44
CA ASP A 156 3.07 -18.32 10.38
C ASP A 156 3.56 -18.16 8.94
N ASP A 157 3.38 -19.17 8.09
CA ASP A 157 3.71 -19.14 6.66
C ASP A 157 2.95 -18.02 5.93
N SER A 158 1.64 -17.90 6.15
CA SER A 158 0.84 -16.83 5.52
C SER A 158 1.26 -15.45 6.00
N LEU A 159 1.54 -15.29 7.30
CA LEU A 159 1.99 -14.02 7.87
C LEU A 159 3.38 -13.63 7.33
N ALA A 160 4.30 -14.61 7.23
CA ALA A 160 5.59 -14.43 6.61
C ALA A 160 5.46 -13.98 5.16
N GLU A 161 4.60 -14.62 4.35
CA GLU A 161 4.41 -14.21 2.95
C GLU A 161 3.82 -12.80 2.79
N ILE A 162 2.91 -12.39 3.67
CA ILE A 162 2.39 -11.01 3.67
C ILE A 162 3.54 -10.03 3.99
N ALA A 163 4.38 -10.34 4.98
CA ALA A 163 5.54 -9.52 5.33
C ALA A 163 6.55 -9.46 4.17
N ARG A 164 6.90 -10.61 3.57
CA ARG A 164 7.79 -10.69 2.40
C ARG A 164 7.23 -9.89 1.22
N THR A 165 5.92 -9.91 1.00
CA THR A 165 5.26 -9.10 -0.04
C THR A 165 5.49 -7.61 0.18
N GLY A 166 5.36 -7.14 1.43
CA GLY A 166 5.68 -5.77 1.81
C GLY A 166 7.14 -5.39 1.53
N VAL A 167 8.08 -6.28 1.84
CA VAL A 167 9.52 -6.08 1.59
C VAL A 167 9.83 -6.02 0.09
N ARG A 168 9.31 -6.97 -0.70
CA ARG A 168 9.49 -7.02 -2.16
C ARG A 168 8.94 -5.76 -2.84
N ALA A 169 7.76 -5.32 -2.40
CA ALA A 169 7.11 -4.10 -2.88
C ALA A 169 7.73 -2.79 -2.33
N SER A 170 8.74 -2.84 -1.46
CA SER A 170 9.41 -1.64 -0.95
C SER A 170 10.35 -1.02 -1.99
N PHE A 171 10.76 0.22 -1.74
CA PHE A 171 11.79 0.91 -2.52
C PHE A 171 13.18 0.81 -1.88
N ALA A 172 13.38 -0.11 -0.93
CA ALA A 172 14.70 -0.43 -0.41
C ALA A 172 15.60 -1.02 -1.52
N ASP A 173 16.90 -0.90 -1.34
CA ASP A 173 17.88 -1.60 -2.18
C ASP A 173 17.85 -3.11 -1.92
N ASP A 174 18.49 -3.86 -2.81
CA ASP A 174 18.45 -5.33 -2.80
C ASP A 174 19.15 -5.92 -1.58
N ASP A 175 20.18 -5.25 -1.05
CA ASP A 175 20.91 -5.68 0.14
C ASP A 175 20.00 -5.60 1.37
N LEU A 176 19.34 -4.46 1.58
CA LEU A 176 18.40 -4.28 2.70
C LEU A 176 17.18 -5.19 2.55
N LYS A 177 16.67 -5.38 1.33
CA LYS A 177 15.58 -6.33 1.09
C LYS A 177 16.01 -7.75 1.47
N SER A 178 17.20 -8.17 1.06
CA SER A 178 17.72 -9.51 1.37
C SER A 178 17.89 -9.71 2.86
N GLU A 179 18.47 -8.74 3.57
CA GLU A 179 18.60 -8.77 5.03
C GLU A 179 17.25 -8.95 5.74
N ILE A 180 16.23 -8.17 5.36
CA ILE A 180 14.91 -8.26 5.99
C ILE A 180 14.21 -9.59 5.63
N LEU A 181 14.34 -10.06 4.39
CA LEU A 181 13.78 -11.35 3.96
C LEU A 181 14.41 -12.51 4.74
N GLU A 182 15.74 -12.52 4.92
CA GLU A 182 16.44 -13.50 5.76
C GLU A 182 15.96 -13.44 7.22
N GLY A 183 15.68 -12.25 7.75
CA GLY A 183 15.09 -12.07 9.07
C GLY A 183 13.70 -12.71 9.19
N ILE A 184 12.86 -12.56 8.18
CA ILE A 184 11.53 -13.20 8.12
C ILE A 184 11.67 -14.72 8.04
N ASP A 185 12.58 -15.23 7.20
CA ASP A 185 12.85 -16.66 7.06
C ASP A 185 13.37 -17.28 8.37
N THR A 186 14.21 -16.53 9.08
CA THR A 186 14.71 -16.93 10.40
C THR A 186 13.58 -17.02 11.40
N TRP A 187 12.73 -15.99 11.50
CA TRP A 187 11.56 -16.00 12.38
C TRP A 187 10.62 -17.18 12.09
N LEU A 188 10.36 -17.47 10.82
CA LEU A 188 9.49 -18.58 10.41
C LEU A 188 10.08 -19.96 10.75
N ALA A 189 11.41 -20.07 10.77
CA ALA A 189 12.11 -21.32 11.11
C ALA A 189 12.25 -21.54 12.62
N GLU A 190 11.97 -20.54 13.45
CA GLU A 190 11.99 -20.70 14.90
C GLU A 190 10.85 -21.63 15.34
N PRO A 191 11.13 -22.66 16.16
CA PRO A 191 10.06 -23.51 16.69
C PRO A 191 9.13 -22.64 17.54
N ALA A 192 7.82 -22.75 17.29
CA ALA A 192 6.80 -22.06 18.08
C ALA A 192 7.13 -22.20 19.58
N GLY A 193 7.41 -21.08 20.24
CA GLY A 193 7.79 -21.08 21.65
C GLY A 193 6.72 -21.76 22.50
N ASN A 194 7.13 -22.74 23.31
CA ASN A 194 6.30 -23.43 24.31
C ASN A 194 5.53 -22.47 25.22
#